data_AF-A0A8X6Y456-F1
#
_entry.id   AF-A0A8X6Y456-F1
#
_cell.length_a   1.000
_cell.length_b   1.000
_cell.length_c   1.000
_cell.angle_alpha   90.00
_cell.angle_beta   90.00
_cell.angle_gamma   90.00
#
_symmetry.space_group_name_H-M   'P 1'
#
loop_
_entity.id
_entity.type
_entity.pdbx_description
1 polymer ?
#
loop_
_entity_poly.entity_id
_entity_poly.type
_entity_poly.pdbx_seq_one_letter_code
_entity_poly.pdbx_strand_id
1 'polypeptide(L)'
;MANLGINIALDPKTSHHLTRLAEVTKEPIQELAKRLIIEGIECEIEEIALSDTVKESDRYAKKDFPALPEEIRLDIEKAIEKELKVNPNKAGKPLRGKLRGYRRLRFDNYRLIYRVNIPKRKVFLVTAGHRDNIYKRAGLLDLLPKL
;
A
#
# COMPACT_ATOMS: atom_id res chain seq x y z
N MET A 1 -3.27 15.05 -30.97
CA MET A 1 -3.35 13.78 -30.20
C MET A 1 -4.71 13.17 -30.51
N ALA A 2 -4.75 11.94 -31.00
CA ALA A 2 -6.01 11.34 -31.46
C ALA A 2 -7.00 11.24 -30.28
N ASN A 3 -8.18 11.83 -30.45
CA ASN A 3 -9.33 11.53 -29.58
C ASN A 3 -9.73 10.08 -29.88
N LEU A 4 -9.12 9.13 -29.16
CA LEU A 4 -9.66 7.78 -29.07
C LEU A 4 -10.94 7.88 -28.24
N GLY A 5 -12.06 8.13 -28.92
CA GLY A 5 -13.38 8.05 -28.30
C GLY A 5 -13.65 6.60 -27.90
N ILE A 6 -13.34 6.26 -26.65
CA ILE A 6 -13.64 4.94 -26.10
C ILE A 6 -15.15 4.89 -25.82
N ASN A 7 -15.85 3.98 -26.48
CA ASN A 7 -17.25 3.69 -26.20
C ASN A 7 -17.35 2.43 -25.34
N ILE A 8 -17.93 2.57 -24.15
CA ILE A 8 -18.11 1.46 -23.20
C ILE A 8 -19.60 1.18 -23.08
N ALA A 9 -20.01 -0.05 -23.37
CA ALA A 9 -21.36 -0.52 -23.11
C ALA A 9 -21.45 -1.11 -21.70
N LEU A 10 -22.51 -0.76 -20.97
CA LEU A 10 -22.80 -1.33 -19.66
C LEU A 10 -23.69 -2.57 -19.81
N ASP A 11 -23.45 -3.60 -19.00
CA ASP A 11 -24.37 -4.74 -18.94
C ASP A 11 -25.72 -4.34 -18.31
N PRO A 12 -26.78 -5.16 -18.47
CA PRO A 12 -28.11 -4.82 -17.98
C PRO A 12 -28.18 -4.56 -16.47
N LYS A 13 -27.38 -5.27 -15.67
CA LYS A 13 -27.38 -5.12 -14.20
C LYS A 13 -26.74 -3.80 -13.79
N THR A 14 -25.58 -3.48 -14.37
CA THR A 14 -24.88 -2.22 -14.09
C THR A 14 -25.69 -1.01 -14.56
N SER A 15 -26.33 -1.12 -15.74
CA SER A 15 -27.25 -0.10 -16.25
C SER A 15 -28.42 0.16 -15.29
N HIS A 16 -29.04 -0.92 -14.77
CA HIS A 16 -30.14 -0.81 -13.81
C HIS A 16 -29.70 -0.12 -12.50
N HIS A 17 -28.52 -0.45 -11.96
CA HIS A 17 -28.00 0.20 -10.77
C HIS A 17 -27.73 1.70 -10.98
N LEU A 18 -27.17 2.06 -12.14
CA LEU A 18 -26.91 3.46 -12.48
C LEU A 18 -28.20 4.28 -12.59
N THR A 19 -29.23 3.74 -13.26
CA THR A 19 -30.54 4.39 -13.36
C THR A 19 -31.16 4.60 -11.98
N ARG A 20 -31.16 3.56 -11.14
CA ARG A 20 -31.69 3.64 -9.77
C ARG A 20 -30.95 4.69 -8.93
N LEU A 21 -29.63 4.79 -9.10
CA LEU A 21 -28.83 5.79 -8.40
C LEU A 21 -29.17 7.21 -8.87
N ALA A 22 -29.32 7.43 -10.18
CA ALA A 22 -29.72 8.73 -10.74
C ALA A 22 -31.09 9.19 -10.23
N GLU A 23 -32.05 8.28 -10.10
CA GLU A 23 -33.37 8.57 -9.52
C GLU A 23 -33.26 9.02 -8.06
N VAL A 24 -32.40 8.36 -7.27
CA VAL A 24 -32.19 8.68 -5.85
C VAL A 24 -31.45 10.01 -5.68
N THR A 25 -30.40 10.26 -6.47
CA THR A 25 -29.60 11.48 -6.37
C THR A 25 -30.24 12.67 -7.07
N LYS A 26 -31.27 12.44 -7.90
CA LYS A 26 -31.90 13.45 -8.78
C LYS A 26 -30.89 14.10 -9.72
N GLU A 27 -29.87 13.37 -10.12
CA GLU A 27 -28.85 13.81 -11.08
C GLU A 27 -29.16 13.26 -12.48
N PRO A 28 -28.89 14.01 -13.56
CA PRO A 28 -28.93 13.46 -14.91
C PRO A 28 -27.97 12.26 -15.04
N ILE A 29 -28.44 11.14 -15.62
CA ILE A 29 -27.67 9.88 -15.75
C ILE A 29 -26.29 10.11 -16.37
N GLN A 30 -26.19 10.99 -17.38
CA GLN A 30 -24.92 11.28 -18.04
C GLN A 30 -23.91 11.95 -17.12
N GLU A 31 -24.34 12.92 -16.31
CA GLU A 31 -23.46 13.64 -15.39
C GLU A 31 -23.06 12.75 -14.20
N LEU A 32 -24.00 11.97 -13.67
CA LEU A 32 -23.71 10.96 -12.65
C LEU A 32 -22.70 9.93 -13.16
N ALA A 33 -22.87 9.40 -14.37
CA ALA A 33 -21.97 8.41 -14.96
C ALA A 33 -20.56 8.98 -15.14
N LYS A 34 -20.44 10.20 -15.68
CA LYS A 34 -19.15 10.89 -15.81
C LYS A 34 -18.47 11.03 -14.46
N ARG A 35 -19.20 11.53 -13.45
CA ARG A 35 -18.68 11.73 -12.10
C ARG A 35 -18.16 10.43 -11.49
N LEU A 36 -18.97 9.36 -11.51
CA LEU A 36 -18.58 8.06 -10.95
C LEU A 36 -17.40 7.43 -11.69
N ILE A 37 -17.33 7.57 -13.01
CA ILE A 37 -16.20 7.07 -13.81
C ILE A 37 -14.93 7.85 -13.46
N ILE A 38 -15.01 9.17 -13.37
CA ILE A 38 -13.87 10.01 -12.96
C ILE A 38 -13.43 9.63 -11.55
N GLU A 39 -14.34 9.60 -10.59
CA GLU A 39 -14.07 9.22 -9.20
C GLU A 39 -13.45 7.81 -9.12
N GLY A 40 -13.96 6.85 -9.91
CA GLY A 40 -13.43 5.49 -9.98
C GLY A 40 -12.04 5.43 -10.59
N ILE A 41 -11.80 6.11 -11.72
CA ILE A 41 -10.48 6.20 -12.35
C ILE A 41 -9.48 6.88 -11.43
N GLU A 42 -9.86 8.01 -10.81
CA GLU A 42 -9.02 8.70 -9.85
C GLU A 42 -8.70 7.80 -8.66
N CYS A 43 -9.67 7.08 -8.10
CA CYS A 43 -9.42 6.09 -7.05
C CYS A 43 -8.43 5.00 -7.47
N GLU A 44 -8.58 4.42 -8.67
CA GLU A 44 -7.67 3.40 -9.19
C GLU A 44 -6.26 3.97 -9.43
N ILE A 45 -6.16 5.16 -10.03
CA ILE A 45 -4.88 5.86 -10.20
C ILE A 45 -4.24 6.15 -8.84
N GLU A 46 -5.02 6.55 -7.85
CA GLU A 46 -4.54 6.80 -6.50
C GLU A 46 -4.06 5.53 -5.80
N GLU A 47 -4.76 4.41 -5.97
CA GLU A 47 -4.35 3.08 -5.47
C GLU A 47 -3.05 2.61 -6.15
N ILE A 48 -2.91 2.85 -7.45
CA ILE A 48 -1.68 2.56 -8.20
C ILE A 48 -0.54 3.49 -7.76
N ALA A 49 -0.77 4.80 -7.63
CA ALA A 49 0.24 5.78 -7.22
C ALA A 49 0.66 5.62 -5.74
N LEU A 50 -0.19 5.03 -4.89
CA LEU A 50 0.11 4.61 -3.52
C LEU A 50 1.27 3.62 -3.44
N SER A 51 1.59 2.98 -4.57
CA SER A 51 2.69 2.05 -4.74
C SER A 51 4.07 2.71 -4.91
N ASP A 52 4.12 3.98 -5.32
CA ASP A 52 5.32 4.54 -5.93
C ASP A 52 6.32 5.19 -4.96
N THR A 53 6.00 5.36 -3.67
CA THR A 53 6.96 5.95 -2.72
C THR A 53 7.21 5.07 -1.49
N VAL A 54 7.97 3.99 -1.72
CA VAL A 54 8.65 3.25 -0.65
C VAL A 54 9.86 4.06 -0.20
N LYS A 55 9.92 4.40 1.08
CA LYS A 55 11.04 5.09 1.72
C LYS A 55 11.75 4.18 2.69
N GLU A 56 13.06 4.26 2.72
CA GLU A 56 13.89 3.48 3.62
C GLU A 56 14.39 4.32 4.78
N SER A 57 14.44 3.74 5.98
CA SER A 57 15.16 4.36 7.09
C SER A 57 16.67 4.24 6.86
N ASP A 58 17.45 5.19 7.39
CA ASP A 58 18.93 5.11 7.33
C ASP A 58 19.46 3.79 7.89
N ARG A 59 18.85 3.31 8.98
CA ARG A 59 19.22 2.05 9.62
C ARG A 59 18.92 0.86 8.71
N TYR A 60 17.75 0.86 8.07
CA TYR A 60 17.37 -0.17 7.12
C TYR A 60 18.39 -0.23 5.97
N ALA A 61 18.59 0.89 5.28
CA ALA A 61 19.43 0.96 4.09
C ALA A 61 20.91 0.66 4.37
N LYS A 62 21.46 1.21 5.46
CA LYS A 62 22.92 1.18 5.71
C LYS A 62 23.38 -0.03 6.52
N LYS A 63 22.50 -0.66 7.29
CA LYS A 63 22.90 -1.68 8.28
C LYS A 63 22.07 -2.94 8.20
N ASP A 64 20.75 -2.80 8.29
CA ASP A 64 19.90 -3.96 8.47
C ASP A 64 19.75 -4.75 7.17
N PHE A 65 19.47 -4.09 6.04
CA PHE A 65 19.28 -4.74 4.74
C PHE A 65 20.57 -5.36 4.18
N PRO A 66 21.73 -4.66 4.17
CA PRO A 66 22.99 -5.26 3.68
C PRO A 66 23.49 -6.44 4.53
N ALA A 67 23.07 -6.54 5.80
CA ALA A 67 23.46 -7.64 6.68
C ALA A 67 22.59 -8.90 6.52
N LEU A 68 21.58 -8.89 5.64
CA LEU A 68 20.73 -10.04 5.36
C LEU A 68 21.42 -10.98 4.36
N PRO A 69 21.13 -12.30 4.43
CA PRO A 69 21.47 -13.22 3.35
C PRO A 69 20.90 -12.74 2.02
N GLU A 70 21.61 -13.01 0.93
CA GLU A 70 21.23 -12.57 -0.41
C GLU A 70 19.83 -13.04 -0.83
N GLU A 71 19.50 -14.30 -0.58
CA GLU A 71 18.18 -14.87 -0.85
C GLU A 71 17.06 -14.06 -0.17
N ILE A 72 17.29 -13.65 1.09
CA ILE A 72 16.33 -12.87 1.86
C ILE A 72 16.22 -11.44 1.32
N ARG A 73 17.32 -10.83 0.86
CA ARG A 73 17.28 -9.51 0.22
C ARG A 73 16.44 -9.55 -1.05
N LEU A 74 16.66 -10.55 -1.90
CA LEU A 74 15.90 -10.75 -3.14
C LEU A 74 14.41 -10.98 -2.86
N ASP A 75 14.07 -11.76 -1.84
CA ASP A 75 12.68 -11.97 -1.46
C ASP A 75 12.01 -10.70 -0.92
N ILE A 76 12.75 -9.89 -0.16
CA ILE A 76 12.28 -8.58 0.30
C ILE A 76 12.04 -7.64 -0.89
N GLU A 77 12.96 -7.55 -1.85
CA GLU A 77 12.80 -6.72 -3.05
C GLU A 77 11.57 -7.16 -3.87
N LYS A 78 11.38 -8.47 -4.06
CA LYS A 78 10.18 -9.01 -4.71
C LYS A 78 8.90 -8.64 -3.95
N ALA A 79 8.90 -8.74 -2.63
CA ALA A 79 7.74 -8.38 -1.81
C ALA A 79 7.49 -6.87 -1.82
N ILE A 80 8.53 -6.04 -1.92
CA ILE A 80 8.39 -4.60 -2.12
C ILE A 80 7.58 -4.36 -3.40
N GLU A 81 8.03 -4.89 -4.54
CA GLU A 81 7.41 -4.67 -5.84
C GLU A 81 6.01 -5.30 -5.97
N LYS A 82 5.82 -6.52 -5.47
CA LYS A 82 4.57 -7.27 -5.69
C LYS A 82 3.52 -7.06 -4.62
N GLU A 83 3.91 -6.69 -3.41
CA GLU A 83 2.99 -6.62 -2.27
C GLU A 83 2.93 -5.21 -1.64
N LEU A 84 4.07 -4.62 -1.29
CA LEU A 84 4.09 -3.32 -0.60
C LEU A 84 3.72 -2.17 -1.53
N LYS A 85 4.12 -2.25 -2.79
CA LYS A 85 3.69 -1.35 -3.83
C LYS A 85 2.19 -1.51 -4.07
N VAL A 86 1.71 -2.73 -4.31
CA VAL A 86 0.30 -2.97 -4.67
C VAL A 86 -0.69 -2.68 -3.53
N ASN A 87 -0.49 -3.27 -2.35
CA ASN A 87 -1.38 -3.04 -1.22
C ASN A 87 -0.65 -3.20 0.12
N PRO A 88 0.04 -2.15 0.60
CA PRO A 88 0.86 -2.24 1.81
C PRO A 88 0.04 -2.51 3.08
N ASN A 89 -1.26 -2.20 3.07
CA ASN A 89 -2.17 -2.48 4.17
C ASN A 89 -2.62 -3.95 4.22
N LYS A 90 -2.48 -4.72 3.14
CA LYS A 90 -2.79 -6.16 3.11
C LYS A 90 -1.53 -7.04 3.12
N ALA A 91 -0.39 -6.56 2.64
CA ALA A 91 0.85 -7.31 2.55
C ALA A 91 1.31 -7.95 3.88
N GLY A 92 1.55 -7.14 4.91
CA GLY A 92 2.07 -7.60 6.20
C GLY A 92 1.02 -7.70 7.31
N LYS A 93 1.32 -8.46 8.37
CA LYS A 93 0.47 -8.54 9.57
C LYS A 93 0.71 -7.34 10.51
N PRO A 94 -0.34 -6.72 11.07
CA PRO A 94 -0.17 -5.61 12.02
C PRO A 94 0.50 -6.07 13.31
N LEU A 95 1.38 -5.23 13.85
CA LEU A 95 1.98 -5.42 15.16
C LEU A 95 1.10 -4.83 16.28
N ARG A 96 1.30 -5.31 17.51
CA ARG A 96 0.50 -4.97 18.70
C ARG A 96 1.36 -4.35 19.80
N GLY A 97 0.72 -3.84 20.84
CA GLY A 97 1.40 -3.24 22.00
C GLY A 97 2.15 -1.97 21.63
N LYS A 98 3.40 -1.84 22.10
CA LYS A 98 4.26 -0.68 21.83
C LYS A 98 4.50 -0.43 20.33
N LEU A 99 4.35 -1.46 19.49
CA LEU A 99 4.59 -1.39 18.05
C LEU A 99 3.29 -1.24 17.23
N ARG A 100 2.20 -0.81 17.87
CA ARG A 100 0.96 -0.50 17.17
C ARG A 100 1.22 0.57 16.09
N GLY A 101 0.66 0.36 14.90
CA GLY A 101 0.90 1.23 13.73
C GLY A 101 2.03 0.75 12.81
N TYR A 102 2.80 -0.26 13.23
CA TYR A 102 3.76 -0.96 12.39
C TYR A 102 3.18 -2.29 11.90
N ARG A 103 3.78 -2.83 10.84
CA ARG A 103 3.40 -4.07 10.18
C ARG A 103 4.64 -4.92 9.93
N ARG A 104 4.47 -6.24 9.84
CA ARG A 104 5.56 -7.18 9.51
C ARG A 104 5.25 -8.04 8.30
N LEU A 105 6.26 -8.22 7.47
CA LEU A 105 6.36 -9.33 6.51
C LEU A 105 7.32 -10.40 7.07
N ARG A 106 7.09 -11.67 6.71
CA ARG A 106 7.89 -12.82 7.16
C ARG A 106 8.56 -13.46 5.95
N PHE A 107 9.86 -13.66 6.04
CA PHE A 107 10.71 -14.33 5.05
C PHE A 107 11.47 -15.42 5.79
N ASP A 108 10.91 -16.62 5.84
CA ASP A 108 11.41 -17.72 6.67
C ASP A 108 11.63 -17.32 8.16
N ASN A 109 12.90 -17.18 8.57
CA ASN A 109 13.32 -16.74 9.91
C ASN A 109 13.64 -15.25 9.99
N TYR A 110 13.48 -14.51 8.90
CA TYR A 110 13.67 -13.07 8.80
C TYR A 110 12.33 -12.34 8.76
N ARG A 111 12.38 -11.07 9.16
CA ARG A 111 11.22 -10.19 9.15
C ARG A 111 11.61 -8.84 8.60
N LEU A 112 10.69 -8.23 7.87
CA LEU A 112 10.72 -6.82 7.51
C LEU A 112 9.66 -6.11 8.33
N ILE A 113 10.05 -5.07 9.07
CA ILE A 113 9.12 -4.18 9.75
C ILE A 113 8.98 -2.91 8.92
N TYR A 114 7.74 -2.52 8.67
CA TYR A 114 7.42 -1.30 7.95
C TYR A 114 6.22 -0.60 8.60
N ARG A 115 5.99 0.66 8.23
CA ARG A 115 4.77 1.39 8.60
C ARG A 115 4.17 2.03 7.36
N VAL A 116 2.85 2.22 7.39
CA VAL A 116 2.11 2.89 6.33
C VAL A 116 1.66 4.24 6.87
N ASN A 117 2.08 5.32 6.22
CA ASN A 117 1.52 6.64 6.46
C ASN A 117 0.36 6.83 5.50
N ILE A 118 -0.86 6.61 5.99
CA ILE A 118 -2.10 6.68 5.19
C ILE A 118 -2.30 8.09 4.62
N PRO A 119 -2.22 9.19 5.42
CA PRO A 119 -2.41 10.54 4.89
C PRO A 119 -1.39 10.95 3.83
N LYS A 120 -0.13 10.53 3.98
CA LYS A 120 0.96 10.85 3.05
C LYS A 120 1.19 9.76 2.00
N ARG A 121 0.36 8.73 1.98
CA ARG A 121 0.40 7.58 1.06
C ARG A 121 1.82 7.02 0.87
N LYS A 122 2.54 6.80 1.98
CA LYS A 122 3.96 6.39 2.00
C LYS A 122 4.20 5.15 2.81
N VAL A 123 4.96 4.22 2.25
CA VAL A 123 5.48 3.05 2.97
C VAL A 123 6.86 3.40 3.49
N PHE A 124 7.10 3.22 4.78
CA PHE A 124 8.42 3.39 5.37
C PHE A 124 8.97 2.03 5.80
N LEU A 125 10.06 1.58 5.19
CA LEU A 125 10.82 0.42 5.62
C LEU A 125 11.64 0.80 6.85
N VAL A 126 11.34 0.17 7.97
CA VAL A 126 11.81 0.59 9.29
C VAL A 126 13.08 -0.18 9.65
N THR A 127 13.05 -1.51 9.55
CA THR A 127 14.17 -2.40 9.85
C THR A 127 13.90 -3.79 9.28
N ALA A 128 14.94 -4.56 9.02
CA ALA A 128 14.84 -5.98 8.68
C ALA A 128 15.87 -6.81 9.46
N GLY A 129 15.57 -8.09 9.69
CA GLY A 129 16.50 -8.96 10.41
C GLY A 129 15.90 -10.26 10.91
N HIS A 130 16.79 -11.09 11.47
CA HIS A 130 16.42 -12.38 12.03
C HIS A 130 15.42 -12.23 13.19
N ARG A 131 14.50 -13.18 13.28
CA ARG A 131 13.36 -13.20 14.20
C ARG A 131 13.72 -13.01 15.67
N ASP A 132 14.88 -13.49 16.08
CA ASP A 132 15.31 -13.50 17.49
C ASP A 132 15.88 -12.15 17.93
N ASN A 133 16.37 -11.36 16.97
CA ASN A 133 17.10 -10.12 17.24
C ASN A 133 16.35 -8.87 16.77
N ILE A 134 15.41 -8.99 15.84
CA ILE A 134 14.73 -7.83 15.24
C ILE A 134 13.91 -7.01 16.25
N TYR A 135 13.38 -7.64 17.29
CA TYR A 135 12.63 -6.96 18.35
C TYR A 135 13.50 -6.51 19.55
N LYS A 136 14.72 -7.04 19.66
CA LYS A 136 15.67 -6.72 20.74
C LYS A 136 16.61 -5.56 20.38
N ARG A 137 16.80 -5.32 19.09
CA ARG A 137 17.56 -4.16 18.62
C ARG A 137 16.87 -2.89 19.10
N ALA A 138 17.60 -2.09 19.89
CA ALA A 138 17.18 -0.79 20.42
C ALA A 138 16.43 0.07 19.39
N GLY A 139 16.78 -0.05 18.10
CA GLY A 139 16.11 0.62 16.98
C GLY A 139 14.60 0.53 16.94
N LEU A 140 13.97 -0.60 17.30
CA LEU A 140 12.50 -0.69 17.21
C LEU A 140 11.78 0.09 18.33
N LEU A 141 12.42 0.23 19.50
CA LEU A 141 11.98 1.07 20.61
C LEU A 141 12.38 2.54 20.39
N ASP A 142 13.54 2.79 19.80
CA ASP A 142 14.05 4.13 19.44
C ASP A 142 13.30 4.77 18.25
N LEU A 143 12.61 3.95 17.44
CA LEU A 143 11.76 4.38 16.32
C LEU A 143 10.33 4.75 16.74
N LEU A 144 9.98 4.55 18.02
CA LEU A 144 8.81 5.21 18.58
C LEU A 144 9.06 6.71 18.51
N PRO A 145 8.14 7.52 17.96
CA PRO A 145 8.23 8.96 18.17
C PRO A 145 8.36 9.14 19.68
N LYS A 146 9.39 9.86 20.13
CA LYS A 146 9.33 10.53 21.43
C LYS A 146 8.00 11.30 21.40
N LEU A 147 7.02 10.81 22.16
CA LEU A 147 5.74 11.49 22.37
C LEU A 147 6.00 12.87 22.94
#